data_AF-A0A6A6I6J5-F1
#
_entry.id   AF-A0A6A6I6J5-F1
#
_cell.length_a   1.000
_cell.length_b   1.000
_cell.length_c   1.000
_cell.angle_alpha   90.00
_cell.angle_beta   90.00
_cell.angle_gamma   90.00
#
_symmetry.space_group_name_H-M   'P 1'
#
loop_
_entity.id
_entity.type
_entity.pdbx_description
1 polymer ?
#
loop_
_entity_poly.entity_id
_entity_poly.type
_entity_poly.pdbx_seq_one_letter_code
_entity_poly.pdbx_strand_id
1 'polypeptide(L)'
;MDQRVHPEEFLGLQRGDVPVIRNAGGRARRAVLDAAFLDALITITDIIVIHHTNCGLTLMTDEKVSKALGERSTKELAKHDIDGYCITE
;
A
#
# COMPACT_ATOMS: atom_id res chain seq x y z
N MET A 1 -2.79 0.81 4.82
CA MET A 1 -2.09 0.12 5.91
C MET A 1 -3.11 -0.13 6.99
N ASP A 2 -3.43 -1.39 7.23
CA ASP A 2 -4.38 -1.79 8.25
C ASP A 2 -3.65 -2.16 9.53
N GLN A 3 -4.05 -1.58 10.66
CA GLN A 3 -3.37 -1.79 11.95
C GLN A 3 -3.55 -3.21 12.50
N ARG A 4 -4.49 -3.99 11.96
CA ARG A 4 -4.71 -5.39 12.36
C ARG A 4 -3.71 -6.36 11.74
N VAL A 5 -2.94 -5.90 10.75
CA VAL A 5 -2.08 -6.76 9.94
C VAL A 5 -0.62 -6.54 10.34
N HIS A 6 0.00 -7.60 10.86
CA HIS A 6 1.42 -7.66 11.21
C HIS A 6 2.06 -8.83 10.44
N PRO A 7 2.60 -8.60 9.22
CA PRO A 7 3.19 -9.66 8.40
C PRO A 7 4.21 -10.53 9.13
N GLU A 8 5.03 -9.90 9.96
CA GLU A 8 6.03 -10.55 10.79
C GLU A 8 5.43 -11.60 11.75
N GLU A 9 4.25 -11.35 12.31
CA GLU A 9 3.63 -12.25 13.29
C GLU A 9 3.06 -13.50 12.62
N PHE A 10 2.23 -13.35 11.58
CA PHE A 10 1.55 -14.49 10.96
C PHE A 10 2.41 -15.25 9.95
N LEU A 11 3.52 -14.68 9.50
CA LEU A 11 4.55 -15.40 8.71
C LEU A 11 5.65 -16.00 9.60
N GLY A 12 5.66 -15.71 10.90
CA GLY A 12 6.68 -16.21 11.82
C GLY A 12 8.08 -15.64 11.57
N LEU A 13 8.16 -14.40 11.09
CA LEU A 13 9.40 -13.71 10.75
C LEU A 13 9.94 -12.95 11.96
N GLN A 14 11.26 -12.94 12.09
CA GLN A 14 11.96 -12.12 13.06
C GLN A 14 12.29 -10.74 12.48
N ARG A 15 12.60 -9.78 13.36
CA ARG A 15 13.05 -8.46 12.92
C ARG A 15 14.34 -8.59 12.11
N GLY A 16 14.29 -8.08 10.89
CA GLY A 16 15.43 -8.08 9.97
C GLY A 16 15.42 -9.22 8.95
N ASP A 17 14.50 -10.18 9.04
CA ASP A 17 14.43 -11.29 8.09
C ASP A 17 14.10 -10.81 6.67
N VAL A 18 13.14 -9.90 6.55
CA VAL A 18 12.69 -9.35 5.27
C VAL A 18 12.33 -7.87 5.38
N PRO A 19 12.51 -7.08 4.31
CA PRO A 19 11.89 -5.77 4.20
C PRO A 19 10.37 -5.89 4.12
N VAL A 20 9.65 -5.00 4.80
CA VAL A 20 8.18 -4.96 4.77
C VAL A 20 7.72 -3.59 4.28
N ILE A 21 7.19 -3.52 3.06
CA ILE A 21 6.60 -2.29 2.49
C ILE A 21 5.09 -2.31 2.76
N ARG A 22 4.57 -1.22 3.35
CA ARG A 22 3.13 -1.09 3.68
C ARG A 22 2.57 0.20 3.12
N ASN A 23 1.50 0.10 2.34
CA ASN A 23 0.75 1.25 1.82
C ASN A 23 -0.77 1.02 1.95
N ALA A 24 -1.59 1.98 1.50
CA ALA A 24 -3.05 1.82 1.47
C ALA A 24 -3.44 0.74 0.46
N GLY A 25 -4.16 -0.30 0.92
CA GLY A 25 -4.61 -1.41 0.07
C GLY A 25 -3.57 -2.44 -0.33
N GLY A 26 -2.29 -2.30 0.06
CA GLY A 26 -1.25 -3.25 -0.37
C GLY A 26 -1.04 -3.23 -1.90
N ARG A 27 -1.07 -2.04 -2.51
CA ARG A 27 -0.99 -1.86 -3.97
C ARG A 27 0.46 -1.97 -4.44
N ALA A 28 0.73 -2.97 -5.28
CA ALA A 28 2.06 -3.22 -5.85
C ALA A 28 2.58 -2.02 -6.65
N ARG A 29 1.71 -1.36 -7.46
CA ARG A 29 2.06 -0.15 -8.23
C ARG A 29 2.70 0.95 -7.37
N ARG A 30 2.31 1.07 -6.10
CA ARG A 30 2.82 2.09 -5.17
C ARG A 30 4.03 1.61 -4.37
N ALA A 31 4.29 0.31 -4.35
CA ALA A 31 5.45 -0.28 -3.69
C ALA A 31 6.60 -0.55 -4.67
N VAL A 32 6.36 -0.50 -5.99
CA VAL A 32 7.33 -0.93 -7.01
C VAL A 32 8.66 -0.19 -6.94
N LEU A 33 8.62 1.10 -6.63
CA LEU A 33 9.81 1.96 -6.58
C LEU A 33 10.68 1.61 -5.36
N ASP A 34 10.04 1.45 -4.20
CA ASP A 34 10.71 1.00 -2.96
C ASP A 34 11.26 -0.43 -3.12
N ALA A 35 10.49 -1.33 -3.74
CA ALA A 35 10.91 -2.70 -3.99
C ALA A 35 12.13 -2.77 -4.92
N ALA A 36 12.13 -2.01 -6.03
CA ALA A 36 13.26 -1.94 -6.95
C ALA A 36 14.50 -1.31 -6.29
N PHE A 37 14.31 -0.30 -5.43
CA PHE A 37 15.41 0.29 -4.67
C PHE A 37 16.02 -0.69 -3.68
N LEU A 38 15.20 -1.46 -2.95
CA LEU A 38 15.68 -2.49 -2.03
C LEU A 38 16.37 -3.64 -2.77
N ASP A 39 15.84 -4.08 -3.90
CA ASP A 39 16.46 -5.11 -4.74
C ASP A 39 17.89 -4.72 -5.14
N ALA A 40 18.11 -3.47 -5.53
CA ALA A 40 19.44 -2.95 -5.86
C ALA A 40 20.44 -2.95 -4.67
N LEU A 41 19.95 -3.01 -3.43
CA LEU A 41 20.78 -2.98 -2.21
C LEU A 41 21.05 -4.36 -1.62
N ILE A 42 20.07 -5.27 -1.64
CA ILE A 42 20.15 -6.54 -0.92
C ILE A 42 19.82 -7.77 -1.77
N THR A 43 19.50 -7.59 -3.05
CA THR A 43 19.05 -8.65 -3.98
C THR A 43 17.80 -9.39 -3.47
N ILE A 44 16.65 -9.06 -4.05
CA ILE A 44 15.36 -9.70 -3.73
C ILE A 44 15.03 -10.73 -4.80
N THR A 45 14.91 -12.00 -4.41
CA THR A 45 14.51 -13.09 -5.32
C THR A 45 13.01 -13.31 -5.39
N ASP A 46 12.30 -12.95 -4.32
CA ASP A 46 10.89 -13.27 -4.12
C ASP A 46 10.14 -12.08 -3.52
N ILE A 47 8.91 -11.87 -4.01
CA ILE A 47 8.01 -10.83 -3.50
C ILE A 47 6.66 -11.45 -3.17
N ILE A 48 6.19 -11.22 -1.94
CA ILE A 48 4.86 -11.62 -1.49
C ILE A 48 3.98 -10.38 -1.41
N VAL A 49 2.87 -10.38 -2.15
CA VAL A 49 1.85 -9.33 -2.07
C VAL A 49 0.71 -9.81 -1.17
N ILE A 50 0.45 -9.07 -0.09
CA ILE A 50 -0.56 -9.43 0.91
C ILE A 50 -1.68 -8.41 0.90
N HIS A 51 -2.88 -8.86 0.51
CA HIS A 51 -4.13 -8.15 0.75
C HIS A 51 -4.83 -8.74 1.97
N HIS A 52 -5.81 -8.01 2.50
CA HIS A 52 -6.61 -8.46 3.63
C HIS A 52 -8.10 -8.26 3.35
N THR A 53 -8.91 -9.08 3.99
CA THR A 53 -10.37 -8.95 3.95
C THR A 53 -10.82 -7.73 4.77
N ASN A 54 -12.05 -7.28 4.51
CA ASN A 54 -12.62 -6.08 5.14
C ASN A 54 -11.67 -4.88 5.05
N CYS A 55 -11.18 -4.61 3.84
CA CYS A 55 -10.27 -3.51 3.56
C CYS A 55 -11.06 -2.21 3.36
N GLY A 56 -10.63 -1.11 3.97
CA GLY A 56 -11.32 0.18 3.79
C GLY A 56 -11.42 0.63 2.32
N LEU A 57 -10.47 0.21 1.47
CA LEU A 57 -10.48 0.53 0.03
C LEU A 57 -11.43 -0.37 -0.80
N THR A 58 -12.06 -1.37 -0.19
CA THR A 58 -13.18 -2.12 -0.79
C THR A 58 -14.54 -1.49 -0.47
N LEU A 59 -14.57 -0.33 0.19
CA LEU A 59 -15.80 0.37 0.61
C LEU A 59 -15.88 1.80 0.07
N MET A 60 -14.91 2.22 -0.74
CA MET A 60 -14.72 3.58 -1.23
C MET A 60 -14.46 3.55 -2.72
N THR A 61 -14.79 4.62 -3.45
CA THR A 61 -14.40 4.83 -4.85
C THR A 61 -13.29 5.88 -4.92
N ASP A 62 -12.53 5.88 -6.02
CA ASP A 62 -11.46 6.86 -6.21
C ASP A 62 -12.01 8.29 -6.26
N GLU A 63 -13.23 8.52 -6.78
CA GLU A 63 -13.87 9.84 -6.77
C GLU A 63 -14.17 10.33 -5.36
N LYS A 64 -14.67 9.45 -4.48
CA LYS A 64 -14.96 9.80 -3.09
C LYS A 64 -13.68 10.17 -2.35
N VAL A 65 -12.60 9.42 -2.58
CA VAL A 65 -11.29 9.70 -1.98
C VAL A 65 -10.70 10.99 -2.55
N SER A 66 -10.76 11.20 -3.86
CA SER A 66 -10.31 12.43 -4.53
C SER A 66 -10.99 13.67 -3.96
N LYS A 67 -12.32 13.61 -3.83
CA LYS A 67 -13.10 14.71 -3.26
C LYS A 67 -12.69 15.00 -1.82
N ALA A 68 -12.58 13.97 -0.99
CA ALA A 68 -12.17 14.13 0.41
C ALA A 68 -10.74 14.70 0.53
N LEU A 69 -9.83 14.30 -0.35
CA LEU A 69 -8.48 14.86 -0.42
C LEU A 69 -8.51 16.34 -0.83
N GLY A 70 -9.30 16.71 -1.84
CA GLY A 70 -9.46 18.11 -2.26
C GLY A 70 -10.02 19.02 -1.15
N GLU A 71 -10.88 18.49 -0.28
CA GLU A 71 -11.45 19.23 0.85
C GLU A 71 -10.51 19.35 2.05
N ARG A 72 -9.63 18.35 2.27
CA ARG A 72 -8.87 18.19 3.52
C ARG A 72 -7.36 18.33 3.38
N SER A 73 -6.83 18.44 2.16
CA SER A 73 -5.39 18.46 1.89
C SER A 73 -4.97 19.67 1.06
N THR A 74 -3.66 19.83 0.88
CA THR A 74 -3.12 20.91 0.03
C THR A 74 -3.44 20.64 -1.44
N LYS A 75 -3.50 21.71 -2.24
CA LYS A 75 -3.74 21.62 -3.69
C LYS A 75 -2.72 20.73 -4.42
N GLU A 76 -1.52 20.53 -3.86
CA GLU A 76 -0.50 19.63 -4.44
C GLU A 76 -0.78 18.16 -4.15
N LEU A 77 -1.30 17.83 -2.96
CA LEU A 77 -1.72 16.46 -2.62
C LEU A 77 -2.94 16.03 -3.43
N ALA A 78 -3.87 16.95 -3.69
CA ALA A 78 -5.04 16.70 -4.54
C ALA A 78 -4.71 16.40 -6.01
N LYS A 79 -3.48 16.69 -6.47
CA LYS A 79 -3.02 16.40 -7.84
C LYS A 79 -2.35 15.03 -7.99
N HIS A 80 -2.12 14.32 -6.90
CA HIS A 80 -1.49 13.00 -6.99
C HIS A 80 -2.43 12.01 -7.69
N ASP A 81 -1.87 11.20 -8.58
CA ASP A 81 -2.57 10.10 -9.20
C ASP A 81 -2.99 9.09 -8.12
N ILE A 82 -4.29 8.98 -7.92
CA ILE A 82 -4.94 8.00 -7.04
C ILE A 82 -5.71 6.94 -7.82
N ASP A 83 -5.61 6.92 -9.16
CA ASP A 83 -6.30 5.96 -10.00
C ASP A 83 -5.92 4.52 -9.64
N GLY A 84 -6.95 3.69 -9.44
CA GLY A 84 -6.83 2.29 -9.04
C GLY A 84 -6.47 2.09 -7.56
N TYR A 85 -6.64 3.09 -6.70
CA TYR A 85 -6.49 2.89 -5.25
C TYR A 85 -7.62 2.04 -4.71
N CYS A 86 -8.84 2.43 -5.04
CA CYS A 86 -10.06 1.76 -4.69
C CYS A 86 -10.38 0.64 -5.69
N ILE A 87 -11.14 -0.35 -5.26
CA ILE A 87 -11.53 -1.51 -6.09
C ILE A 87 -13.04 -1.69 -6.17
N THR A 88 -13.83 -0.76 -5.64
CA THR A 88 -15.27 -0.75 -5.90
C THR A 88 -15.54 0.09 -7.13
N GLU A 89 -16.32 -0.48 -8.05
CA GLU A 89 -17.02 0.24 -9.11
C GLU A 89 -17.91 1.36 -8.54
#